data_AF-A0A0N4ZF24-F1
#
_entry.id   AF-A0A0N4ZF24-F1
#
_cell.length_a   1.000
_cell.length_b   1.000
_cell.length_c   1.000
_cell.angle_alpha   90.00
_cell.angle_beta   90.00
_cell.angle_gamma   90.00
#
_symmetry.space_group_name_H-M   'P 1'
#
loop_
_entity.id
_entity.type
_entity.pdbx_description
1 polymer ?
#
loop_
_entity_poly.entity_id
_entity_poly.type
_entity_poly.pdbx_seq_one_letter_code
_entity_poly.pdbx_strand_id
1 'polypeptide(L)'
;MRRRNITNSDKSAKHKSVKKSHKVKHPHGHKGDGGGNISHGPSRAVSTSPAPSEIPIDSEVQWDTYMFFTIPCYHGTVVREEAEEALKNNGDFFLRREEKNGKFEYILSAKHDDAFHHLILNRSPQGCFIKKERMFSRPEDCINFYANSGFPIDGTTVILRTPVDQPSYYLNSENIEIKRKIGEGAYGEVSEAVMRRHDGSFVKVAVKNLKGFSTKADRDEFMKEFRFMNQFEHQNIVRIYGVTANSTPMMMVLEMCYGGSLNSYLRKNPLPYKHLIKYCTDAARGMCYLSSRDVIHRDIAARNCLLGGKDDVKISDFGLSVISKEPVKAGKAQKIAIRWCAPETLETGYFQMKTDVWSYGILMWEIFNHCQSDPFPGKTNAEAKELIKSGDKPLELPKDVPSNVEKCYSYCLFKEASYRPNFVEILKFLSPREIPPIPEEVRKSIAAKALAKNDSKKLSISKKESRR
;
A
#
# COMPACT_ATOMS: atom_id res chain seq x y z
N MET A 1 -52.71 -12.57 -1.45
CA MET A 1 -53.86 -11.72 -1.04
C MET A 1 -53.49 -10.25 -1.23
N ARG A 2 -54.32 -9.51 -1.99
CA ARG A 2 -54.43 -8.03 -2.20
C ARG A 2 -53.12 -7.23 -2.41
N ARG A 3 -52.68 -6.95 -3.65
CA ARG A 3 -53.12 -5.90 -4.63
C ARG A 3 -53.19 -4.46 -4.09
N ARG A 4 -52.38 -3.56 -4.68
CA ARG A 4 -52.85 -2.43 -5.51
C ARG A 4 -51.74 -1.90 -6.43
N ASN A 5 -51.96 -2.06 -7.74
CA ASN A 5 -51.42 -1.22 -8.81
C ASN A 5 -52.13 0.14 -8.78
N ILE A 6 -51.53 1.18 -9.35
CA ILE A 6 -52.13 2.09 -10.35
C ILE A 6 -51.01 2.74 -11.17
N THR A 7 -51.31 2.85 -12.46
CA THR A 7 -50.52 3.24 -13.62
C THR A 7 -50.68 4.72 -13.98
N ASN A 8 -50.03 5.10 -15.10
CA ASN A 8 -50.24 6.25 -16.01
C ASN A 8 -49.33 7.46 -15.79
N SER A 9 -48.89 8.21 -16.80
CA SER A 9 -48.64 8.07 -18.25
C SER A 9 -48.26 9.48 -18.74
N ASP A 10 -47.33 9.59 -19.69
CA ASP A 10 -47.10 10.68 -20.67
C ASP A 10 -47.17 12.17 -20.27
N LYS A 11 -46.10 12.91 -20.58
CA LYS A 11 -46.11 13.90 -21.68
C LYS A 11 -44.73 14.52 -21.95
N SER A 12 -44.47 14.66 -23.24
CA SER A 12 -43.36 15.34 -23.91
C SER A 12 -43.50 16.87 -23.88
N ALA A 13 -42.38 17.60 -23.93
CA ALA A 13 -42.25 18.85 -24.71
C ALA A 13 -40.80 19.37 -24.80
N LYS A 14 -40.54 20.02 -25.94
CA LYS A 14 -39.29 20.50 -26.53
C LYS A 14 -38.75 21.82 -25.93
N HIS A 15 -37.52 22.16 -26.36
CA HIS A 15 -36.93 23.50 -26.59
C HIS A 15 -36.35 24.23 -25.34
N LYS A 16 -35.25 24.99 -25.38
CA LYS A 16 -34.57 25.73 -26.47
C LYS A 16 -33.15 26.14 -26.02
N SER A 17 -32.21 26.19 -26.97
CA SER A 17 -30.89 26.83 -26.83
C SER A 17 -31.00 28.35 -26.73
N VAL A 18 -30.14 28.99 -25.91
CA VAL A 18 -29.79 30.41 -26.06
C VAL A 18 -28.29 30.61 -25.83
N LYS A 19 -27.62 31.13 -26.87
CA LYS A 19 -26.26 31.68 -26.85
C LYS A 19 -26.22 32.99 -26.07
N LYS A 20 -25.15 33.25 -25.31
CA LYS A 20 -24.61 34.61 -25.14
C LYS A 20 -23.09 34.57 -25.20
N SER A 21 -22.58 35.16 -26.29
CA SER A 21 -21.25 35.74 -26.45
C SER A 21 -21.02 36.86 -25.44
N HIS A 22 -19.76 37.20 -25.13
CA HIS A 22 -19.25 38.57 -25.10
C HIS A 22 -17.71 38.57 -25.18
N LYS A 23 -17.22 39.46 -26.05
CA LYS A 23 -15.81 39.73 -26.42
C LYS A 23 -15.08 40.49 -25.31
N VAL A 24 -13.76 40.30 -25.20
CA VAL A 24 -12.84 41.32 -24.67
C VAL A 24 -11.68 41.51 -25.65
N LYS A 25 -11.37 42.78 -25.93
CA LYS A 25 -10.42 43.29 -26.93
C LYS A 25 -9.02 43.44 -26.34
N HIS A 26 -8.01 43.26 -27.19
CA HIS A 26 -6.63 43.76 -27.03
C HIS A 26 -6.55 45.29 -27.18
N PRO A 27 -5.42 45.88 -26.75
CA PRO A 27 -4.67 46.69 -27.71
C PRO A 27 -3.14 46.42 -27.73
N HIS A 28 -2.56 46.58 -28.94
CA HIS A 28 -1.14 46.83 -29.27
C HIS A 28 -0.72 48.26 -28.85
N GLY A 29 0.54 48.71 -28.78
CA GLY A 29 1.85 48.21 -29.20
C GLY A 29 2.88 49.38 -29.26
N HIS A 30 4.09 49.07 -29.75
CA HIS A 30 5.28 49.93 -30.07
C HIS A 30 6.25 50.29 -28.94
N LYS A 31 7.56 50.50 -29.16
CA LYS A 31 8.66 50.04 -30.07
C LYS A 31 9.82 51.01 -29.75
N GLY A 32 11.08 50.57 -29.65
CA GLY A 32 12.21 51.50 -29.62
C GLY A 32 13.56 50.84 -29.30
N ASP A 33 14.44 50.80 -30.30
CA ASP A 33 15.84 50.34 -30.29
C ASP A 33 16.80 51.35 -29.65
N GLY A 34 17.99 50.88 -29.23
CA GLY A 34 19.19 51.72 -29.09
C GLY A 34 20.26 51.14 -28.16
N GLY A 35 21.42 50.75 -28.71
CA GLY A 35 22.54 50.10 -28.00
C GLY A 35 23.57 51.03 -27.34
N GLY A 36 24.57 50.42 -26.69
CA GLY A 36 25.81 51.09 -26.23
C GLY A 36 26.53 50.38 -25.07
N ASN A 37 27.78 49.96 -25.31
CA ASN A 37 28.74 49.36 -24.37
C ASN A 37 29.02 50.21 -23.12
N ILE A 38 29.46 49.58 -22.01
CA ILE A 38 30.76 49.80 -21.32
C ILE A 38 30.89 48.87 -20.08
N SER A 39 32.10 48.35 -19.91
CA SER A 39 32.65 47.48 -18.87
C SER A 39 32.56 48.00 -17.41
N HIS A 40 32.40 47.08 -16.45
CA HIS A 40 33.21 46.97 -15.21
C HIS A 40 32.78 45.72 -14.41
N GLY A 41 33.71 44.81 -14.10
CA GLY A 41 33.61 43.98 -12.88
C GLY A 41 33.99 44.83 -11.65
N PRO A 42 33.82 44.39 -10.39
CA PRO A 42 33.91 42.98 -9.94
C PRO A 42 32.90 42.58 -8.84
N SER A 43 33.16 41.40 -8.25
CA SER A 43 32.74 40.92 -6.92
C SER A 43 31.58 39.91 -6.87
N ARG A 44 31.98 38.65 -6.63
CA ARG A 44 31.18 37.55 -6.10
C ARG A 44 30.37 38.03 -4.88
N ALA A 45 29.06 38.17 -5.05
CA ALA A 45 28.13 38.09 -3.94
C ALA A 45 27.94 36.61 -3.60
N VAL A 46 28.51 36.18 -2.49
CA VAL A 46 28.08 34.96 -1.80
C VAL A 46 26.59 35.14 -1.50
N SER A 47 25.74 34.27 -2.02
CA SER A 47 24.32 34.26 -1.66
C SER A 47 24.20 33.80 -0.21
N THR A 48 24.27 34.73 0.73
CA THR A 48 23.79 34.50 2.08
C THR A 48 22.28 34.31 2.00
N SER A 49 21.83 33.10 2.31
CA SER A 49 20.41 32.81 2.57
C SER A 49 19.84 33.90 3.48
N PRO A 50 18.61 34.39 3.26
CA PRO A 50 18.02 35.35 4.16
C PRO A 50 17.90 34.71 5.55
N ALA A 51 18.36 35.43 6.58
CA ALA A 51 18.08 35.07 7.96
C ALA A 51 16.56 34.97 8.15
N PRO A 52 16.04 33.93 8.82
CA PRO A 52 14.60 33.82 9.05
C PRO A 52 14.17 34.97 9.94
N SER A 53 13.48 35.94 9.34
CA SER A 53 12.85 37.08 9.99
C SER A 53 11.92 36.62 11.11
N GLU A 54 11.93 37.36 12.22
CA GLU A 54 11.05 37.21 13.39
C GLU A 54 9.59 36.99 12.96
N ILE A 55 9.11 35.74 13.10
CA ILE A 55 7.69 35.42 12.97
C ILE A 55 7.10 35.47 14.38
N PRO A 56 6.09 36.31 14.67
CA PRO A 56 5.30 36.18 15.88
C PRO A 56 4.45 34.92 15.76
N ILE A 57 4.79 33.86 16.50
CA ILE A 57 4.20 32.53 16.27
C ILE A 57 3.14 32.21 17.33
N ASP A 58 1.87 32.46 16.99
CA ASP A 58 0.73 31.95 17.79
C ASP A 58 -0.38 31.33 16.92
N SER A 59 -0.01 30.70 15.80
CA SER A 59 -0.95 29.85 15.06
C SER A 59 -0.50 28.39 15.06
N GLU A 60 -1.44 27.48 15.28
CA GLU A 60 -1.21 26.02 15.29
C GLU A 60 -0.57 25.52 14.00
N VAL A 61 -1.06 26.04 12.86
CA VAL A 61 -0.60 25.65 11.52
C VAL A 61 0.88 25.99 11.34
N GLN A 62 1.32 27.17 11.77
CA GLN A 62 2.72 27.57 11.58
C GLN A 62 3.70 26.74 12.42
N TRP A 63 3.33 26.38 13.67
CA TRP A 63 4.19 25.52 14.52
C TRP A 63 4.34 24.13 13.94
N ASP A 64 3.25 23.54 13.46
CA ASP A 64 3.25 22.23 12.84
C ASP A 64 4.12 22.21 11.59
N THR A 65 3.89 23.16 10.67
CA THR A 65 4.72 23.33 9.47
C THR A 65 6.18 23.56 9.84
N TYR A 66 6.45 24.42 10.82
CA TYR A 66 7.81 24.71 11.27
C TYR A 66 8.53 23.45 11.77
N MET A 67 7.97 22.78 12.76
CA MET A 67 8.60 21.60 13.37
C MET A 67 8.77 20.46 12.37
N PHE A 68 7.82 20.31 11.44
CA PHE A 68 7.94 19.35 10.35
C PHE A 68 9.18 19.58 9.48
N PHE A 69 9.58 20.83 9.25
CA PHE A 69 10.77 21.16 8.45
C PHE A 69 12.06 21.25 9.25
N THR A 70 12.00 21.53 10.56
CA THR A 70 13.19 21.82 11.37
C THR A 70 13.59 20.69 12.31
N ILE A 71 12.69 19.77 12.65
CA ILE A 71 12.92 18.73 13.67
C ILE A 71 12.70 17.34 13.07
N PRO A 72 13.77 16.60 12.72
CA PRO A 72 13.68 15.26 12.13
C PRO A 72 12.87 14.24 12.95
N CYS A 73 12.90 14.37 14.27
CA CYS A 73 12.12 13.55 15.20
C CYS A 73 10.73 14.14 15.50
N TYR A 74 10.15 14.99 14.63
CA TYR A 74 8.75 15.40 14.72
C TYR A 74 7.86 14.52 13.82
N HIS A 75 6.94 13.78 14.43
CA HIS A 75 6.15 12.76 13.74
C HIS A 75 4.72 13.22 13.40
N GLY A 76 4.32 14.43 13.81
CA GLY A 76 2.94 14.91 13.61
C GLY A 76 1.92 14.15 14.45
N THR A 77 0.81 13.69 13.85
CA THR A 77 -0.36 13.12 14.55
C THR A 77 -0.24 11.62 14.85
N VAL A 78 0.89 11.19 15.41
CA VAL A 78 1.06 9.80 15.89
C VAL A 78 0.27 9.60 17.17
N VAL A 79 -0.52 8.52 17.24
CA VAL A 79 -1.30 8.18 18.45
C VAL A 79 -0.41 7.57 19.52
N ARG A 80 -0.87 7.58 20.78
CA ARG A 80 -0.07 7.12 21.92
C ARG A 80 0.44 5.68 21.75
N GLU A 81 -0.41 4.76 21.33
CA GLU A 81 -0.06 3.34 21.21
C GLU A 81 1.03 3.11 20.15
N GLU A 82 0.95 3.83 19.02
CA GLU A 82 1.98 3.80 17.97
C GLU A 82 3.29 4.41 18.45
N ALA A 83 3.21 5.46 19.29
CA ALA A 83 4.39 6.07 19.88
C ALA A 83 5.13 5.11 20.81
N GLU A 84 4.40 4.40 21.67
CA GLU A 84 4.97 3.39 22.56
C GLU A 84 5.61 2.23 21.77
N GLU A 85 5.04 1.83 20.63
CA GLU A 85 5.63 0.81 19.74
C GLU A 85 6.92 1.30 19.03
N ALA A 86 6.99 2.58 18.69
CA ALA A 86 8.14 3.17 18.02
C ALA A 86 9.36 3.37 18.96
N LEU A 87 9.12 3.56 20.26
CA LEU A 87 10.14 3.78 21.27
C LEU A 87 10.69 2.44 21.79
N LYS A 88 11.79 1.97 21.22
CA LYS A 88 12.30 0.61 21.46
C LYS A 88 13.25 0.56 22.63
N ASN A 89 14.19 1.51 22.71
CA ASN A 89 15.30 1.51 23.65
C ASN A 89 15.13 2.56 24.75
N ASN A 90 15.81 2.35 25.87
CA ASN A 90 15.87 3.34 26.94
C ASN A 90 16.53 4.64 26.46
N GLY A 91 15.86 5.76 26.66
CA GLY A 91 16.27 7.09 26.20
C GLY A 91 15.82 7.43 24.77
N ASP A 92 15.13 6.53 24.07
CA ASP A 92 14.49 6.87 22.78
C ASP A 92 13.43 7.96 23.02
N PHE A 93 13.32 8.93 22.10
CA PHE A 93 12.30 9.97 22.16
C PHE A 93 11.94 10.54 20.79
N PHE A 94 10.75 11.13 20.68
CA PHE A 94 10.35 11.95 19.53
C PHE A 94 9.18 12.89 19.91
N LEU A 95 8.93 13.91 19.07
CA LEU A 95 7.80 14.83 19.22
C LEU A 95 6.61 14.40 18.37
N ARG A 96 5.41 14.50 18.94
CA ARG A 96 4.13 14.29 18.25
C ARG A 96 3.15 15.40 18.63
N ARG A 97 1.97 15.42 18.03
CA ARG A 97 0.84 16.25 18.45
C ARG A 97 -0.42 15.42 18.59
N GLU A 98 -1.30 15.86 19.46
CA GLU A 98 -2.60 15.26 19.69
C GLU A 98 -3.67 16.34 19.73
N GLU A 99 -4.80 16.10 19.08
CA GLU A 99 -5.93 17.02 19.13
C GLU A 99 -6.76 16.76 20.39
N LYS A 100 -6.96 17.81 21.18
CA LYS A 100 -7.75 17.76 22.41
C LYS A 100 -8.63 19.00 22.46
N ASN A 101 -9.95 18.78 22.51
CA ASN A 101 -10.96 19.84 22.53
C ASN A 101 -10.80 20.87 21.39
N GLY A 102 -10.45 20.41 20.19
CA GLY A 102 -10.29 21.26 19.00
C GLY A 102 -8.98 22.09 18.99
N LYS A 103 -8.01 21.74 19.84
CA LYS A 103 -6.67 22.35 19.86
C LYS A 103 -5.59 21.28 19.82
N PHE A 104 -4.47 21.58 19.17
CA PHE A 104 -3.33 20.66 19.16
C PHE A 104 -2.41 20.90 20.35
N GLU A 105 -2.18 19.85 21.13
CA GLU A 105 -1.13 19.76 22.15
C GLU A 105 0.10 19.08 21.55
N TYR A 106 1.28 19.69 21.69
CA TYR A 106 2.55 19.08 21.29
C TYR A 106 3.11 18.27 22.45
N ILE A 107 3.56 17.04 22.17
CA ILE A 107 3.90 16.04 23.16
C ILE A 107 5.27 15.45 22.82
N LEU A 108 6.20 15.55 23.76
CA LEU A 108 7.43 14.78 23.76
C LEU A 108 7.15 13.39 24.33
N SER A 109 7.23 12.37 23.49
CA SER A 109 7.12 10.97 23.91
C SER A 109 8.51 10.38 24.06
N ALA A 110 8.79 9.75 25.20
CA ALA A 110 10.10 9.18 25.51
C ALA A 110 9.95 7.86 26.27
N LYS A 111 10.89 6.94 26.08
CA LYS A 111 11.02 5.74 26.89
C LYS A 111 12.15 5.92 27.89
N HIS A 112 11.85 5.80 29.17
CA HIS A 112 12.86 5.89 30.23
C HIS A 112 12.57 4.90 31.35
N ASP A 113 13.59 4.14 31.78
CA ASP A 113 13.51 3.08 32.78
C ASP A 113 12.39 2.07 32.49
N ASP A 114 12.35 1.61 31.24
CA ASP A 114 11.34 0.69 30.68
C ASP A 114 9.88 1.17 30.79
N ALA A 115 9.67 2.44 31.15
CA ALA A 115 8.37 3.11 31.15
C ALA A 115 8.25 4.13 30.02
N PHE A 116 7.02 4.34 29.55
CA PHE A 116 6.71 5.35 28.55
C PHE A 116 6.25 6.65 29.22
N HIS A 117 6.79 7.77 28.77
CA HIS A 117 6.53 9.10 29.28
C HIS A 117 6.03 10.00 28.14
N HIS A 118 4.98 10.78 28.41
CA HIS A 118 4.39 11.71 27.45
C HIS A 118 4.28 13.08 28.10
N LEU A 119 5.18 13.98 27.72
CA LEU A 119 5.34 15.30 28.33
C LEU A 119 4.88 16.38 27.37
N ILE A 120 4.04 17.29 27.83
CA ILE A 120 3.53 18.39 26.98
C ILE A 120 4.66 19.40 26.75
N LEU A 121 4.94 19.68 25.47
CA LEU A 121 5.73 20.83 25.06
C LEU A 121 4.79 22.04 24.99
N ASN A 122 4.79 22.83 26.05
CA ASN A 122 4.00 24.05 26.15
C ASN A 122 4.62 25.16 25.29
N ARG A 123 3.76 26.09 24.88
CA ARG A 123 4.12 27.27 24.09
C ARG A 123 3.52 28.53 24.73
N SER A 124 4.25 29.63 24.63
CA SER A 124 3.81 30.98 24.99
C SER A 124 4.42 31.99 24.01
N PRO A 125 4.00 33.26 24.03
CA PRO A 125 4.62 34.30 23.20
C PRO A 125 6.13 34.50 23.46
N GLN A 126 6.64 34.02 24.60
CA GLN A 126 8.05 34.14 24.99
C GLN A 126 8.89 32.91 24.57
N GLY A 127 8.26 31.85 24.06
CA GLY A 127 8.94 30.63 23.62
C GLY A 127 8.18 29.35 23.99
N CYS A 128 8.92 28.30 24.30
CA CYS A 128 8.40 26.99 24.63
C CYS A 128 9.13 26.33 25.80
N PHE A 129 8.44 25.41 26.45
CA PHE A 129 8.93 24.74 27.65
C PHE A 129 8.18 23.44 27.90
N ILE A 130 8.86 22.44 28.46
CA ILE A 130 8.19 21.24 28.96
C ILE A 130 7.62 21.52 30.36
N LYS A 131 8.44 22.12 31.21
CA LYS A 131 8.08 22.63 32.54
C LYS A 131 8.58 24.08 32.68
N LYS A 132 7.88 24.89 33.48
CA LYS A 132 8.04 26.37 33.49
C LYS A 132 9.40 26.85 34.02
N GLU A 133 10.17 25.98 34.63
CA GLU A 133 11.49 26.20 35.21
C GLU A 133 12.51 26.64 34.15
N ARG A 134 12.34 26.20 32.90
CA ARG A 134 13.24 26.52 31.79
C ARG A 134 12.47 26.77 30.51
N MET A 135 12.72 27.93 29.92
CA MET A 135 12.09 28.39 28.70
C MET A 135 13.11 28.50 27.57
N PHE A 136 12.71 28.10 26.38
CA PHE A 136 13.52 28.10 25.17
C PHE A 136 12.82 28.91 24.09
N SER A 137 13.57 29.65 23.29
CA SER A 137 12.99 30.43 22.19
C SER A 137 12.39 29.53 21.11
N ARG A 138 13.00 28.35 20.87
CA ARG A 138 12.57 27.42 19.82
C ARG A 138 12.49 25.97 20.30
N PRO A 139 11.63 25.14 19.70
CA PRO A 139 11.49 23.73 20.08
C PRO A 139 12.75 22.91 19.87
N GLU A 140 13.49 23.15 18.78
CA GLU A 140 14.74 22.43 18.53
C GLU A 140 15.79 22.72 19.62
N ASP A 141 15.83 23.95 20.15
CA ASP A 141 16.73 24.31 21.25
C ASP A 141 16.35 23.57 22.53
N CYS A 142 15.05 23.46 22.81
CA CYS A 142 14.53 22.71 23.96
C CYS A 142 14.93 21.23 23.88
N ILE A 143 14.69 20.60 22.73
CA ILE A 143 14.99 19.18 22.49
C ILE A 143 16.50 18.94 22.54
N ASN A 144 17.29 19.74 21.82
CA ASN A 144 18.74 19.61 21.78
C ASN A 144 19.38 19.83 23.15
N PHE A 145 18.85 20.75 23.96
CA PHE A 145 19.34 20.95 25.32
C PHE A 145 19.19 19.66 26.14
N TYR A 146 17.98 19.11 26.24
CA TYR A 146 17.77 17.92 27.08
C TYR A 146 18.47 16.68 26.53
N ALA A 147 18.41 16.44 25.22
CA ALA A 147 19.07 15.30 24.57
C ALA A 147 20.60 15.30 24.73
N ASN A 148 21.24 16.48 24.71
CA ASN A 148 22.70 16.59 24.81
C ASN A 148 23.19 16.80 26.24
N SER A 149 22.33 17.25 27.16
CA SER A 149 22.72 17.54 28.54
C SER A 149 23.03 16.28 29.35
N GLY A 150 22.39 15.15 29.03
CA GLY A 150 22.40 13.94 29.85
C GLY A 150 21.68 14.09 31.21
N PHE A 151 21.06 15.25 31.47
CA PHE A 151 20.28 15.50 32.67
C PHE A 151 18.80 15.13 32.45
N PRO A 152 18.07 14.79 33.52
CA PRO A 152 16.63 14.63 33.45
C PRO A 152 15.95 15.92 32.99
N ILE A 153 14.81 15.77 32.32
CA ILE A 153 13.92 16.90 32.07
C ILE A 153 13.47 17.47 33.41
N ASP A 154 13.51 18.80 33.54
CA ASP A 154 13.20 19.52 34.78
C ASP A 154 11.91 18.99 35.43
N GLY A 155 11.96 18.69 36.73
CA GLY A 155 10.82 18.17 37.49
C GLY A 155 10.38 16.74 37.13
N THR A 156 11.22 15.98 36.41
CA THR A 156 10.97 14.57 36.04
C THR A 156 12.24 13.72 36.25
N THR A 157 12.12 12.40 36.09
CA THR A 157 13.27 11.48 36.01
C THR A 157 13.70 11.20 34.56
N VAL A 158 13.00 11.72 33.56
CA VAL A 158 13.14 11.31 32.16
C VAL A 158 14.42 11.87 31.55
N ILE A 159 15.32 10.98 31.11
CA ILE A 159 16.54 11.36 30.38
C ILE A 159 16.38 11.04 28.89
N LEU A 160 16.53 12.04 28.04
CA LEU A 160 16.53 11.90 26.58
C LEU A 160 17.93 11.50 26.10
N ARG A 161 18.01 10.58 25.13
CA ARG A 161 19.29 10.13 24.56
C ARG A 161 19.26 10.07 23.03
N THR A 162 18.30 9.33 22.48
CA THR A 162 18.29 8.99 21.06
C THR A 162 17.03 9.54 20.41
N PRO A 163 17.12 10.55 19.53
CA PRO A 163 15.96 10.96 18.74
C PRO A 163 15.57 9.81 17.79
N VAL A 164 14.28 9.50 17.74
CA VAL A 164 13.71 8.58 16.77
C VAL A 164 13.18 9.40 15.61
N ASP A 165 13.86 9.34 14.48
CA ASP A 165 13.43 10.04 13.26
C ASP A 165 12.13 9.45 12.70
N GLN A 166 11.36 10.28 12.01
CA GLN A 166 10.17 9.82 11.33
C GLN A 166 10.55 8.82 10.22
N PRO A 167 9.90 7.64 10.15
CA PRO A 167 10.16 6.70 9.07
C PRO A 167 9.92 7.33 7.68
N SER A 168 10.80 7.03 6.72
CA SER A 168 10.78 7.64 5.38
C SER A 168 9.53 7.35 4.54
N TYR A 169 8.68 6.42 4.99
CA TYR A 169 7.41 6.11 4.37
C TYR A 169 6.26 7.02 4.85
N TYR A 170 6.47 7.86 5.85
CA TYR A 170 5.54 8.96 6.13
C TYR A 170 5.85 10.12 5.18
N LEU A 171 4.87 10.47 4.37
CA LEU A 171 5.03 11.43 3.28
C LEU A 171 4.36 12.76 3.64
N ASN A 172 4.95 13.86 3.18
CA ASN A 172 4.30 15.17 3.21
C ASN A 172 3.27 15.26 2.06
N SER A 173 2.02 15.55 2.38
CA SER A 173 0.95 15.75 1.40
C SER A 173 1.21 16.92 0.45
N GLU A 174 1.93 17.95 0.86
CA GLU A 174 2.30 19.10 0.00
C GLU A 174 3.24 18.69 -1.14
N ASN A 175 3.97 17.58 -0.99
CA ASN A 175 4.81 17.03 -2.04
C ASN A 175 4.00 16.22 -3.08
N ILE A 176 2.69 16.07 -2.92
CA ILE A 176 1.84 15.23 -3.76
C ILE A 176 0.80 16.10 -4.46
N GLU A 177 0.93 16.19 -5.78
CA GLU A 177 -0.02 16.90 -6.62
C GLU A 177 -0.97 15.91 -7.31
N ILE A 178 -2.20 15.81 -6.80
CA ILE A 178 -3.26 14.98 -7.38
C ILE A 178 -3.65 15.53 -8.75
N LYS A 179 -3.76 14.65 -9.76
CA LYS A 179 -4.13 15.01 -11.13
C LYS A 179 -5.56 14.59 -11.43
N ARG A 180 -5.79 13.32 -11.77
CA ARG A 180 -7.09 12.82 -12.24
C ARG A 180 -7.43 11.50 -11.60
N LYS A 181 -8.74 11.24 -11.43
CA LYS A 181 -9.24 9.92 -11.05
C LYS A 181 -8.89 8.88 -12.11
N ILE A 182 -8.37 7.73 -11.67
CA ILE A 182 -8.04 6.58 -12.53
C ILE A 182 -8.83 5.32 -12.16
N GLY A 183 -9.40 5.26 -10.96
CA GLY A 183 -10.20 4.13 -10.52
C GLY A 183 -10.96 4.40 -9.24
N GLU A 184 -11.74 3.40 -8.83
CA GLU A 184 -12.46 3.39 -7.56
C GLU A 184 -12.45 1.95 -7.04
N GLY A 185 -11.95 1.78 -5.82
CA GLY A 185 -11.92 0.50 -5.12
C GLY A 185 -12.88 0.48 -3.94
N ALA A 186 -12.88 -0.63 -3.20
CA ALA A 186 -13.74 -0.82 -2.02
C ALA A 186 -13.53 0.27 -0.94
N TYR A 187 -12.31 0.76 -0.81
CA TYR A 187 -11.88 1.70 0.23
C TYR A 187 -11.87 3.17 -0.21
N GLY A 188 -12.02 3.45 -1.51
CA GLY A 188 -11.97 4.82 -1.96
C GLY A 188 -11.59 5.02 -3.42
N GLU A 189 -11.48 6.29 -3.75
CA GLU A 189 -11.03 6.74 -5.05
C GLU A 189 -9.52 6.54 -5.21
N VAL A 190 -9.13 6.10 -6.41
CA VAL A 190 -7.73 6.03 -6.82
C VAL A 190 -7.48 7.07 -7.90
N SER A 191 -6.47 7.91 -7.70
CA SER A 191 -6.11 9.02 -8.59
C SER A 191 -4.64 8.95 -9.02
N GLU A 192 -4.37 9.36 -10.26
CA GLU A 192 -3.01 9.65 -10.73
C GLU A 192 -2.52 10.93 -10.04
N ALA A 193 -1.28 10.93 -9.56
CA ALA A 193 -0.64 12.10 -8.96
C ALA A 193 0.85 12.19 -9.33
N VAL A 194 1.47 13.33 -9.03
CA VAL A 194 2.92 13.52 -9.13
C VAL A 194 3.45 13.79 -7.72
N MET A 195 4.46 13.02 -7.31
CA MET A 195 5.12 13.17 -6.01
C MET A 195 6.53 13.72 -6.19
N ARG A 196 6.89 14.77 -5.43
CA ARG A 196 8.26 15.26 -5.28
C ARG A 196 8.99 14.41 -4.23
N ARG A 197 10.13 13.83 -4.60
CA ARG A 197 11.01 13.05 -3.73
C ARG A 197 11.96 13.95 -2.95
N HIS A 198 12.60 13.39 -1.92
CA HIS A 198 13.59 14.11 -1.09
C HIS A 198 14.81 14.61 -1.89
N ASP A 199 15.20 13.90 -2.96
CA ASP A 199 16.27 14.31 -3.87
C ASP A 199 15.84 15.41 -4.86
N GLY A 200 14.63 15.94 -4.73
CA GLY A 200 14.05 16.96 -5.61
C GLY A 200 13.48 16.42 -6.92
N SER A 201 13.65 15.13 -7.21
CA SER A 201 13.09 14.50 -8.42
C SER A 201 11.58 14.31 -8.29
N PHE A 202 10.89 14.20 -9.43
CA PHE A 202 9.45 13.97 -9.49
C PHE A 202 9.16 12.57 -10.03
N VAL A 203 8.17 11.91 -9.43
CA VAL A 203 7.70 10.59 -9.87
C VAL A 203 6.18 10.58 -9.97
N LYS A 204 5.65 9.95 -11.03
CA LYS A 204 4.21 9.68 -11.11
C LYS A 204 3.83 8.54 -10.20
N VAL A 205 2.72 8.70 -9.49
CA VAL A 205 2.24 7.76 -8.48
C VAL A 205 0.74 7.55 -8.64
N ALA A 206 0.24 6.43 -8.10
CA ALA A 206 -1.17 6.23 -7.85
C ALA A 206 -1.45 6.56 -6.37
N VAL A 207 -2.50 7.32 -6.11
CA VAL A 207 -2.89 7.72 -4.75
C VAL A 207 -4.26 7.12 -4.45
N LYS A 208 -4.33 6.34 -3.38
CA LYS A 208 -5.59 5.81 -2.83
C LYS A 208 -5.99 6.67 -1.63
N ASN A 209 -7.13 7.33 -1.73
CA ASN A 209 -7.64 8.23 -0.69
C ASN A 209 -8.57 7.48 0.26
N LEU A 210 -8.44 7.74 1.56
CA LEU A 210 -9.51 7.43 2.50
C LEU A 210 -10.67 8.43 2.27
N LYS A 211 -11.87 7.93 1.94
CA LYS A 211 -13.05 8.80 1.72
C LYS A 211 -13.44 9.53 3.03
N GLY A 212 -13.98 10.75 2.89
CA GLY A 212 -14.22 11.72 3.98
C GLY A 212 -15.10 11.26 5.15
N PHE A 213 -15.00 12.02 6.26
CA PHE A 213 -15.49 11.69 7.62
C PHE A 213 -14.91 10.40 8.18
N SER A 214 -13.58 10.30 8.16
CA SER A 214 -12.84 9.16 8.70
C SER A 214 -13.07 9.05 10.21
N THR A 215 -13.87 8.07 10.62
CA THR A 215 -13.91 7.65 12.02
C THR A 215 -12.52 7.13 12.43
N LYS A 216 -12.24 7.02 13.73
CA LYS A 216 -11.01 6.36 14.21
C LYS A 216 -10.87 4.96 13.59
N ALA A 217 -11.98 4.21 13.47
CA ALA A 217 -11.99 2.88 12.87
C ALA A 217 -11.58 2.87 11.39
N ASP A 218 -12.03 3.85 10.59
CA ASP A 218 -11.66 3.94 9.17
C ASP A 218 -10.17 4.25 9.00
N ARG A 219 -9.61 5.11 9.86
CA ARG A 219 -8.16 5.41 9.89
C ARG A 219 -7.37 4.18 10.29
N ASP A 220 -7.81 3.45 11.31
CA ASP A 220 -7.16 2.24 11.80
C ASP A 220 -7.14 1.13 10.72
N GLU A 221 -8.25 0.93 10.00
CA GLU A 221 -8.32 -0.04 8.90
C GLU A 221 -7.40 0.37 7.74
N PHE A 222 -7.39 1.66 7.37
CA PHE A 222 -6.50 2.17 6.33
C PHE A 222 -5.02 2.02 6.68
N MET A 223 -4.64 2.35 7.92
CA MET A 223 -3.27 2.18 8.39
C MET A 223 -2.89 0.70 8.54
N LYS A 224 -3.84 -0.17 8.88
CA LYS A 224 -3.61 -1.61 8.90
C LYS A 224 -3.32 -2.14 7.49
N GLU A 225 -4.07 -1.71 6.48
CA GLU A 225 -3.78 -2.04 5.07
C GLU A 225 -2.40 -1.50 4.65
N PHE A 226 -2.11 -0.24 4.96
CA PHE A 226 -0.80 0.38 4.71
C PHE A 226 0.34 -0.46 5.30
N ARG A 227 0.28 -0.76 6.60
CA ARG A 227 1.31 -1.54 7.31
C ARG A 227 1.45 -2.93 6.73
N PHE A 228 0.34 -3.56 6.34
CA PHE A 228 0.36 -4.86 5.70
C PHE A 228 1.08 -4.82 4.34
N MET A 229 0.89 -3.77 3.54
CA MET A 229 1.56 -3.63 2.24
C MET A 229 3.03 -3.18 2.36
N ASN A 230 3.34 -2.33 3.35
CA ASN A 230 4.66 -1.68 3.52
C ASN A 230 5.81 -2.63 3.87
N GLN A 231 5.51 -3.86 4.26
CA GLN A 231 6.50 -4.92 4.50
C GLN A 231 6.90 -5.70 3.22
N PHE A 232 6.30 -5.38 2.06
CA PHE A 232 6.56 -6.10 0.82
C PHE A 232 7.35 -5.26 -0.19
N GLU A 233 8.47 -5.81 -0.65
CA GLU A 233 9.27 -5.23 -1.72
C GLU A 233 9.67 -6.34 -2.71
N HIS A 234 9.03 -6.32 -3.88
CA HIS A 234 9.30 -7.28 -4.95
C HIS A 234 8.83 -6.72 -6.30
N GLN A 235 9.52 -7.08 -7.39
CA GLN A 235 9.21 -6.53 -8.73
C GLN A 235 7.77 -6.78 -9.17
N ASN A 236 7.22 -7.97 -8.86
CA ASN A 236 5.86 -8.37 -9.23
C ASN A 236 4.82 -8.14 -8.11
N ILE A 237 5.09 -7.25 -7.16
CA ILE A 237 4.14 -6.76 -6.16
C ILE A 237 4.06 -5.24 -6.33
N VAL A 238 2.85 -4.66 -6.24
CA VAL A 238 2.69 -3.21 -6.30
C VAL A 238 3.43 -2.58 -5.13
N ARG A 239 4.47 -1.81 -5.43
CA ARG A 239 5.27 -1.05 -4.48
C ARG A 239 4.44 0.06 -3.85
N ILE A 240 4.57 0.18 -2.55
CA ILE A 240 4.13 1.32 -1.77
C ILE A 240 5.29 2.27 -1.54
N TYR A 241 5.07 3.56 -1.79
CA TYR A 241 6.03 4.61 -1.48
C TYR A 241 5.84 5.14 -0.06
N GLY A 242 4.60 5.20 0.42
CA GLY A 242 4.33 5.69 1.75
C GLY A 242 2.88 6.11 1.98
N VAL A 243 2.65 6.83 3.08
CA VAL A 243 1.35 7.32 3.54
C VAL A 243 1.44 8.74 4.06
N THR A 244 0.42 9.56 3.81
CA THR A 244 0.27 10.88 4.42
C THR A 244 -0.58 10.80 5.68
N ALA A 245 -0.05 10.16 6.72
CA ALA A 245 -0.81 9.87 7.95
C ALA A 245 -1.29 11.13 8.70
N ASN A 246 -0.67 12.28 8.43
CA ASN A 246 -0.92 13.57 9.08
C ASN A 246 -1.73 14.55 8.22
N SER A 247 -2.29 14.11 7.08
CA SER A 247 -3.13 14.95 6.22
C SER A 247 -4.57 14.46 6.19
N THR A 248 -5.49 15.38 5.94
CA THR A 248 -6.90 15.06 5.63
C THR A 248 -7.20 15.51 4.19
N PRO A 249 -7.53 14.60 3.27
CA PRO A 249 -7.63 13.15 3.46
C PRO A 249 -6.25 12.47 3.64
N MET A 250 -6.26 11.30 4.29
CA MET A 250 -5.09 10.41 4.31
C MET A 250 -4.93 9.76 2.93
N MET A 251 -3.69 9.68 2.46
CA MET A 251 -3.34 9.19 1.14
C MET A 251 -2.32 8.06 1.24
N MET A 252 -2.60 6.93 0.60
CA MET A 252 -1.64 5.85 0.39
C MET A 252 -1.04 6.02 -0.99
N VAL A 253 0.28 6.17 -1.05
CA VAL A 253 1.02 6.48 -2.28
C VAL A 253 1.65 5.20 -2.81
N LEU A 254 1.21 4.77 -3.98
CA LEU A 254 1.59 3.53 -4.64
C LEU A 254 2.34 3.83 -5.94
N GLU A 255 3.10 2.86 -6.44
CA GLU A 255 3.67 2.97 -7.78
C GLU A 255 2.59 3.07 -8.86
N MET A 256 2.84 3.88 -9.88
CA MET A 256 1.92 4.01 -11.00
C MET A 256 2.07 2.85 -11.99
N CYS A 257 1.06 1.99 -12.06
CA CYS A 257 0.97 0.92 -13.06
C CYS A 257 0.24 1.42 -14.30
N TYR A 258 0.99 1.93 -15.28
CA TYR A 258 0.45 2.63 -16.46
C TYR A 258 -0.46 1.78 -17.35
N GLY A 259 -0.30 0.46 -17.36
CA GLY A 259 -1.17 -0.44 -18.12
C GLY A 259 -2.53 -0.70 -17.44
N GLY A 260 -2.74 -0.21 -16.22
CA GLY A 260 -3.96 -0.43 -15.45
C GLY A 260 -4.12 -1.89 -15.04
N SER A 261 -5.36 -2.32 -14.77
CA SER A 261 -5.62 -3.73 -14.44
C SER A 261 -5.46 -4.63 -15.66
N LEU A 262 -4.88 -5.80 -15.45
CA LEU A 262 -4.63 -6.79 -16.49
C LEU A 262 -5.93 -7.23 -17.15
N ASN A 263 -7.03 -7.32 -16.39
CA ASN A 263 -8.37 -7.57 -16.92
C ASN A 263 -8.81 -6.54 -17.96
N SER A 264 -8.67 -5.24 -17.66
CA SER A 264 -9.05 -4.17 -18.59
C SER A 264 -8.10 -4.09 -19.78
N TYR A 265 -6.82 -4.37 -19.56
CA TYR A 265 -5.79 -4.33 -20.58
C TYR A 265 -5.98 -5.42 -21.63
N LEU A 266 -6.13 -6.69 -21.23
CA LEU A 266 -6.24 -7.83 -22.14
C LEU A 266 -7.54 -7.83 -22.95
N ARG A 267 -8.64 -7.29 -22.38
CA ARG A 267 -9.90 -7.10 -23.13
C ARG A 267 -9.73 -6.21 -24.36
N LYS A 268 -8.87 -5.19 -24.25
CA LYS A 268 -8.62 -4.20 -25.30
C LYS A 268 -7.45 -4.57 -26.20
N ASN A 269 -6.50 -5.36 -25.69
CA ASN A 269 -5.27 -5.71 -26.36
C ASN A 269 -5.10 -7.23 -26.35
N PRO A 270 -5.65 -7.96 -27.34
CA PRO A 270 -5.31 -9.36 -27.55
C PRO A 270 -3.81 -9.49 -27.85
N LEU A 271 -3.15 -10.46 -27.23
CA LEU A 271 -1.70 -10.65 -27.30
C LEU A 271 -1.35 -12.09 -27.72
N PRO A 272 -0.18 -12.33 -28.32
CA PRO A 272 0.25 -13.70 -28.57
C PRO A 272 0.63 -14.41 -27.25
N TYR A 273 0.58 -15.75 -27.25
CA TYR A 273 0.80 -16.57 -26.05
C TYR A 273 2.12 -16.30 -25.33
N LYS A 274 3.17 -15.86 -26.05
CA LYS A 274 4.44 -15.46 -25.44
C LYS A 274 4.25 -14.42 -24.33
N HIS A 275 3.43 -13.39 -24.55
CA HIS A 275 3.15 -12.37 -23.53
C HIS A 275 2.24 -12.91 -22.43
N LEU A 276 1.24 -13.73 -22.77
CA LEU A 276 0.34 -14.35 -21.79
C LEU A 276 1.11 -15.24 -20.80
N ILE A 277 2.06 -16.04 -21.31
CA ILE A 277 2.97 -16.86 -20.49
C ILE A 277 3.85 -15.97 -19.61
N LYS A 278 4.38 -14.87 -20.16
CA LYS A 278 5.15 -13.89 -19.37
C LYS A 278 4.30 -13.34 -18.22
N TYR A 279 3.06 -12.95 -18.46
CA TYR A 279 2.14 -12.42 -17.44
C TYR A 279 1.81 -13.45 -16.36
N CYS A 280 1.54 -14.70 -16.73
CA CYS A 280 1.39 -15.79 -15.76
C CYS A 280 2.66 -15.97 -14.93
N THR A 281 3.84 -15.94 -15.57
CA THR A 281 5.13 -16.11 -14.90
C THR A 281 5.42 -14.96 -13.93
N ASP A 282 5.13 -13.72 -14.32
CA ASP A 282 5.23 -12.53 -13.46
C ASP A 282 4.33 -12.65 -12.22
N ALA A 283 3.06 -13.02 -12.41
CA ALA A 283 2.16 -13.28 -11.29
C ALA A 283 2.66 -14.42 -10.38
N ALA A 284 3.22 -15.51 -10.96
CA ALA A 284 3.79 -16.61 -10.19
C ALA A 284 5.00 -16.19 -9.35
N ARG A 285 5.86 -15.30 -9.86
CA ARG A 285 6.98 -14.71 -9.10
C ARG A 285 6.46 -13.93 -7.89
N GLY A 286 5.44 -13.08 -8.09
CA GLY A 286 4.79 -12.35 -7.00
C GLY A 286 4.22 -13.30 -5.93
N MET A 287 3.52 -14.35 -6.35
CA MET A 287 2.96 -15.33 -5.42
C MET A 287 4.01 -16.22 -4.75
N CYS A 288 5.15 -16.52 -5.41
CA CYS A 288 6.30 -17.16 -4.75
C CYS A 288 6.81 -16.29 -3.60
N TYR A 289 6.99 -14.99 -3.85
CA TYR A 289 7.46 -14.05 -2.85
C TYR A 289 6.48 -13.94 -1.66
N LEU A 290 5.18 -13.79 -1.93
CA LEU A 290 4.13 -13.70 -0.91
C LEU A 290 4.00 -15.00 -0.10
N SER A 291 3.96 -16.15 -0.78
CA SER A 291 3.83 -17.46 -0.12
C SER A 291 5.00 -17.78 0.80
N SER A 292 6.20 -17.32 0.45
CA SER A 292 7.39 -17.46 1.30
C SER A 292 7.30 -16.69 2.64
N ARG A 293 6.36 -15.75 2.74
CA ARG A 293 6.04 -14.96 3.95
C ARG A 293 4.71 -15.36 4.58
N ASP A 294 4.21 -16.55 4.25
CA ASP A 294 2.93 -17.07 4.75
C ASP A 294 1.72 -16.15 4.43
N VAL A 295 1.80 -15.35 3.35
CA VAL A 295 0.70 -14.48 2.93
C VAL A 295 -0.35 -15.30 2.16
N ILE A 296 -1.59 -15.26 2.64
CA ILE A 296 -2.77 -15.75 1.93
C ILE A 296 -3.51 -14.52 1.40
N HIS A 297 -3.55 -14.36 0.09
CA HIS A 297 -4.07 -13.16 -0.59
C HIS A 297 -5.60 -13.13 -0.65
N ARG A 298 -6.25 -14.28 -0.92
CA ARG A 298 -7.71 -14.47 -0.89
C ARG A 298 -8.52 -13.79 -1.99
N ASP A 299 -7.89 -13.07 -2.92
CA ASP A 299 -8.56 -12.43 -4.05
C ASP A 299 -7.66 -12.33 -5.29
N ILE A 300 -6.96 -13.42 -5.61
CA ILE A 300 -6.13 -13.51 -6.83
C ILE A 300 -7.06 -13.59 -8.05
N ALA A 301 -7.00 -12.56 -8.90
CA ALA A 301 -7.77 -12.42 -10.13
C ALA A 301 -7.11 -11.40 -11.07
N ALA A 302 -7.44 -11.43 -12.36
CA ALA A 302 -6.86 -10.50 -13.34
C ALA A 302 -7.20 -9.02 -13.05
N ARG A 303 -8.31 -8.75 -12.35
CA ARG A 303 -8.68 -7.39 -11.90
C ARG A 303 -7.74 -6.82 -10.84
N ASN A 304 -7.10 -7.69 -10.05
CA ASN A 304 -6.19 -7.35 -8.96
C ASN A 304 -4.72 -7.54 -9.35
N CYS A 305 -4.46 -7.82 -10.63
CA CYS A 305 -3.14 -7.77 -11.24
C CYS A 305 -3.04 -6.47 -12.03
N LEU A 306 -2.02 -5.65 -11.79
CA LEU A 306 -1.75 -4.42 -12.53
C LEU A 306 -0.57 -4.61 -13.48
N LEU A 307 -0.57 -3.89 -14.61
CA LEU A 307 0.54 -3.91 -15.57
C LEU A 307 1.43 -2.67 -15.38
N GLY A 308 2.66 -2.92 -14.95
CA GLY A 308 3.69 -1.93 -14.68
C GLY A 308 4.27 -1.29 -15.94
N GLY A 309 5.14 -0.29 -15.75
CA GLY A 309 5.76 0.46 -16.86
C GLY A 309 6.74 -0.36 -17.71
N LYS A 310 7.15 -1.55 -17.27
CA LYS A 310 8.09 -2.43 -17.98
C LYS A 310 7.40 -3.66 -18.57
N ASP A 311 6.09 -3.56 -18.85
CA ASP A 311 5.25 -4.67 -19.29
C ASP A 311 5.21 -5.83 -18.27
N ASP A 312 5.40 -5.53 -16.98
CA ASP A 312 5.50 -6.49 -15.89
C ASP A 312 4.21 -6.56 -15.06
N VAL A 313 3.73 -7.78 -14.79
CA VAL A 313 2.55 -7.95 -13.93
C VAL A 313 2.92 -7.78 -12.47
N LYS A 314 2.11 -7.02 -11.75
CA LYS A 314 2.23 -6.73 -10.32
C LYS A 314 0.95 -7.09 -9.58
N ILE A 315 1.05 -7.92 -8.55
CA ILE A 315 -0.08 -8.26 -7.68
C ILE A 315 -0.41 -7.05 -6.79
N SER A 316 -1.70 -6.77 -6.64
CA SER A 316 -2.26 -5.61 -5.94
C SER A 316 -3.49 -6.02 -5.13
N ASP A 317 -4.04 -5.06 -4.36
CA ASP A 317 -5.27 -5.19 -3.57
C ASP A 317 -5.16 -6.23 -2.44
N PHE A 318 -4.47 -5.82 -1.38
CA PHE A 318 -4.23 -6.64 -0.20
C PHE A 318 -5.32 -6.48 0.87
N GLY A 319 -6.46 -5.84 0.57
CA GLY A 319 -7.50 -5.53 1.57
C GLY A 319 -8.10 -6.76 2.27
N LEU A 320 -8.04 -7.94 1.64
CA LEU A 320 -8.49 -9.20 2.24
C LEU A 320 -7.36 -10.10 2.74
N SER A 321 -6.10 -9.71 2.47
CA SER A 321 -4.92 -10.54 2.70
C SER A 321 -4.59 -10.68 4.17
N VAL A 322 -3.97 -11.81 4.52
CA VAL A 322 -3.55 -12.13 5.89
C VAL A 322 -2.21 -12.88 5.86
N ILE A 323 -1.42 -12.75 6.92
CA ILE A 323 -0.24 -13.61 7.15
C ILE A 323 -0.68 -14.72 8.11
N SER A 324 -0.71 -15.96 7.64
CA SER A 324 -1.08 -17.12 8.45
C SER A 324 -0.57 -18.42 7.84
N LYS A 325 -0.07 -19.32 8.70
CA LYS A 325 0.24 -20.71 8.33
C LYS A 325 -0.98 -21.62 8.42
N GLU A 326 -1.93 -21.27 9.28
CA GLU A 326 -3.16 -22.02 9.51
C GLU A 326 -4.29 -21.50 8.60
N PRO A 327 -5.25 -22.37 8.23
CA PRO A 327 -6.43 -21.95 7.48
C PRO A 327 -7.21 -20.83 8.19
N VAL A 328 -7.62 -19.82 7.43
CA VAL A 328 -8.32 -18.62 7.95
C VAL A 328 -9.76 -18.59 7.46
N LYS A 329 -10.72 -18.50 8.37
CA LYS A 329 -12.14 -18.42 8.03
C LYS A 329 -12.52 -17.02 7.54
N ALA A 330 -13.39 -16.95 6.53
CA ALA A 330 -13.99 -15.70 6.08
C ALA A 330 -14.74 -14.98 7.21
N GLY A 331 -14.67 -13.65 7.25
CA GLY A 331 -15.50 -12.85 8.14
C GLY A 331 -16.99 -12.96 7.77
N LYS A 332 -17.88 -12.84 8.75
CA LYS A 332 -19.34 -13.01 8.55
C LYS A 332 -19.94 -12.08 7.47
N ALA A 333 -19.41 -10.86 7.34
CA ALA A 333 -19.88 -9.87 6.36
C ALA A 333 -19.00 -9.79 5.11
N GLN A 334 -17.98 -10.64 4.99
CA GLN A 334 -17.02 -10.57 3.89
C GLN A 334 -17.67 -11.08 2.60
N LYS A 335 -17.62 -10.26 1.55
CA LYS A 335 -18.02 -10.67 0.19
C LYS A 335 -16.96 -11.62 -0.38
N ILE A 336 -17.40 -12.76 -0.91
CA ILE A 336 -16.53 -13.80 -1.47
C ILE A 336 -16.66 -13.83 -2.99
N ALA A 337 -15.54 -13.80 -3.70
CA ALA A 337 -15.48 -13.91 -5.16
C ALA A 337 -15.67 -15.36 -5.63
N ILE A 338 -16.92 -15.84 -5.64
CA ILE A 338 -17.30 -17.25 -5.84
C ILE A 338 -16.57 -17.91 -7.03
N ARG A 339 -16.51 -17.25 -8.19
CA ARG A 339 -15.93 -17.79 -9.43
C ARG A 339 -14.42 -18.01 -9.40
N TRP A 340 -13.72 -17.44 -8.41
CA TRP A 340 -12.27 -17.62 -8.22
C TRP A 340 -11.95 -18.53 -7.02
N CYS A 341 -12.96 -18.91 -6.23
CA CYS A 341 -12.76 -19.66 -5.00
C CYS A 341 -12.57 -21.15 -5.26
N ALA A 342 -11.71 -21.76 -4.46
CA ALA A 342 -11.52 -23.20 -4.43
C ALA A 342 -12.76 -23.93 -3.88
N PRO A 343 -13.00 -25.19 -4.25
CA PRO A 343 -14.14 -25.99 -3.77
C PRO A 343 -14.25 -26.02 -2.24
N GLU A 344 -13.15 -26.24 -1.53
CA GLU A 344 -13.12 -26.31 -0.07
C GLU A 344 -13.45 -24.97 0.60
N THR A 345 -13.10 -23.84 -0.03
CA THR A 345 -13.48 -22.51 0.44
C THR A 345 -14.98 -22.28 0.29
N LEU A 346 -15.58 -22.75 -0.81
CA LEU A 346 -17.02 -22.64 -1.05
C LEU A 346 -17.88 -23.52 -0.13
N GLU A 347 -17.27 -24.55 0.45
CA GLU A 347 -17.89 -25.45 1.43
C GLU A 347 -17.73 -24.98 2.87
N THR A 348 -16.50 -24.61 3.24
CA THR A 348 -16.13 -24.40 4.64
C THR A 348 -15.97 -22.92 5.01
N GLY A 349 -15.78 -22.06 4.01
CA GLY A 349 -15.43 -20.65 4.18
C GLY A 349 -13.96 -20.41 4.57
N TYR A 350 -13.12 -21.44 4.59
CA TYR A 350 -11.70 -21.30 4.93
C TYR A 350 -10.83 -21.01 3.70
N PHE A 351 -9.84 -20.17 3.92
CA PHE A 351 -8.79 -19.81 2.98
C PHE A 351 -7.44 -20.30 3.49
N GLN A 352 -6.57 -20.71 2.58
CA GLN A 352 -5.21 -21.16 2.86
C GLN A 352 -4.34 -20.97 1.62
N MET A 353 -3.03 -21.20 1.72
CA MET A 353 -2.13 -21.04 0.56
C MET A 353 -2.59 -21.82 -0.69
N LYS A 354 -3.13 -23.04 -0.51
CA LYS A 354 -3.63 -23.88 -1.60
C LYS A 354 -4.92 -23.35 -2.24
N THR A 355 -5.68 -22.51 -1.56
CA THR A 355 -6.87 -21.87 -2.17
C THR A 355 -6.44 -20.75 -3.11
N ASP A 356 -5.35 -20.03 -2.79
CA ASP A 356 -4.77 -19.06 -3.73
C ASP A 356 -4.16 -19.72 -4.96
N VAL A 357 -3.65 -20.96 -4.85
CA VAL A 357 -3.20 -21.75 -6.01
C VAL A 357 -4.35 -22.05 -6.96
N TRP A 358 -5.54 -22.38 -6.44
CA TRP A 358 -6.74 -22.53 -7.27
C TRP A 358 -7.10 -21.21 -7.95
N SER A 359 -7.16 -20.10 -7.20
CA SER A 359 -7.46 -18.78 -7.75
C SER A 359 -6.43 -18.35 -8.81
N TYR A 360 -5.16 -18.74 -8.65
CA TYR A 360 -4.12 -18.57 -9.66
C TYR A 360 -4.40 -19.39 -10.94
N GLY A 361 -4.91 -20.62 -10.80
CA GLY A 361 -5.40 -21.40 -11.95
C GLY A 361 -6.50 -20.67 -12.71
N ILE A 362 -7.47 -20.07 -12.01
CA ILE A 362 -8.51 -19.24 -12.62
C ILE A 362 -7.92 -17.98 -13.27
N LEU A 363 -6.93 -17.34 -12.66
CA LEU A 363 -6.19 -16.22 -13.26
C LEU A 363 -5.50 -16.63 -14.58
N MET A 364 -4.88 -17.82 -14.64
CA MET A 364 -4.32 -18.33 -15.90
C MET A 364 -5.42 -18.45 -16.97
N TRP A 365 -6.58 -18.99 -16.62
CA TRP A 365 -7.72 -19.05 -17.54
C TRP A 365 -8.13 -17.66 -18.03
N GLU A 366 -8.25 -16.69 -17.13
CA GLU A 366 -8.57 -15.30 -17.51
C GLU A 366 -7.54 -14.75 -18.51
N ILE A 367 -6.24 -14.94 -18.25
CA ILE A 367 -5.16 -14.42 -19.09
C ILE A 367 -5.20 -15.05 -20.49
N PHE A 368 -5.30 -16.38 -20.57
CA PHE A 368 -5.32 -17.10 -21.86
C PHE A 368 -6.60 -16.90 -22.67
N ASN A 369 -7.70 -16.50 -22.02
CA ASN A 369 -8.94 -16.09 -22.70
C ASN A 369 -9.03 -14.57 -22.89
N HIS A 370 -7.91 -13.85 -22.78
CA HIS A 370 -7.82 -12.39 -22.96
C HIS A 370 -8.82 -11.59 -22.12
N CYS A 371 -9.21 -12.15 -20.97
CA CYS A 371 -10.24 -11.64 -20.09
C CYS A 371 -11.53 -11.26 -20.84
N GLN A 372 -11.88 -11.90 -21.96
CA GLN A 372 -13.04 -11.50 -22.79
C GLN A 372 -14.37 -11.68 -22.04
N SER A 373 -14.43 -12.60 -21.08
CA SER A 373 -15.53 -12.77 -20.15
C SER A 373 -15.02 -13.00 -18.74
N ASP A 374 -15.90 -12.90 -17.76
CA ASP A 374 -15.64 -13.44 -16.43
C ASP A 374 -15.56 -14.98 -16.48
N PRO A 375 -14.84 -15.64 -15.56
CA PRO A 375 -14.80 -17.11 -15.48
C PRO A 375 -16.20 -17.71 -15.38
N PHE A 376 -16.44 -18.86 -15.99
CA PHE A 376 -17.77 -19.46 -16.14
C PHE A 376 -18.73 -18.56 -16.94
N PRO A 377 -18.44 -18.30 -18.22
CA PRO A 377 -19.25 -17.43 -19.06
C PRO A 377 -20.71 -17.91 -19.13
N GLY A 378 -21.65 -16.96 -19.02
CA GLY A 378 -23.09 -17.24 -19.07
C GLY A 378 -23.68 -17.96 -17.85
N LYS A 379 -22.88 -18.24 -16.80
CA LYS A 379 -23.34 -18.92 -15.59
C LYS A 379 -23.61 -17.94 -14.45
N THR A 380 -24.62 -18.21 -13.63
CA THR A 380 -24.80 -17.55 -12.34
C THR A 380 -23.74 -18.02 -11.33
N ASN A 381 -23.60 -17.32 -10.20
CA ASN A 381 -22.68 -17.77 -9.13
C ASN A 381 -23.10 -19.11 -8.52
N ALA A 382 -24.40 -19.43 -8.50
CA ALA A 382 -24.89 -20.72 -8.04
C ALA A 382 -24.46 -21.85 -8.98
N GLU A 383 -24.66 -21.68 -10.29
CA GLU A 383 -24.23 -22.67 -11.28
C GLU A 383 -22.70 -22.82 -11.33
N ALA A 384 -21.95 -21.71 -11.26
CA ALA A 384 -20.50 -21.74 -11.19
C ALA A 384 -20.02 -22.51 -9.94
N LYS A 385 -20.66 -22.31 -8.79
CA LYS A 385 -20.36 -23.05 -7.56
C LYS A 385 -20.56 -24.56 -7.76
N GLU A 386 -21.65 -24.99 -8.38
CA GLU A 386 -21.88 -26.42 -8.64
C GLU A 386 -20.83 -27.01 -9.59
N LEU A 387 -20.45 -26.27 -10.65
CA LEU A 387 -19.38 -26.68 -11.57
C LEU A 387 -18.01 -26.78 -10.89
N ILE A 388 -17.68 -25.82 -10.01
CA ILE A 388 -16.43 -25.84 -9.23
C ILE A 388 -16.39 -27.09 -8.34
N LYS A 389 -17.53 -27.50 -7.78
CA LYS A 389 -17.60 -28.63 -6.85
C LYS A 389 -17.68 -30.00 -7.55
N SER A 390 -18.04 -30.06 -8.83
CA SER A 390 -18.30 -31.32 -9.53
C SER A 390 -17.03 -32.10 -9.88
N GLY A 391 -15.87 -31.45 -10.03
CA GLY A 391 -14.64 -32.14 -10.38
C GLY A 391 -13.42 -31.23 -10.50
N ASP A 392 -12.36 -31.79 -11.06
CA ASP A 392 -11.12 -31.08 -11.39
C ASP A 392 -11.29 -30.23 -12.65
N LYS A 393 -10.49 -29.18 -12.78
CA LYS A 393 -10.36 -28.36 -14.00
C LYS A 393 -11.72 -28.00 -14.63
N PRO A 394 -12.56 -27.19 -13.96
CA PRO A 394 -13.93 -26.92 -14.40
C PRO A 394 -14.02 -25.94 -15.60
N LEU A 395 -12.90 -25.49 -16.14
CA LEU A 395 -12.78 -24.60 -17.28
C LEU A 395 -11.65 -25.09 -18.19
N GLU A 396 -11.78 -24.91 -19.50
CA GLU A 396 -10.76 -25.30 -20.48
C GLU A 396 -9.94 -24.11 -20.98
N LEU A 397 -8.66 -24.35 -21.26
CA LEU A 397 -7.81 -23.42 -21.99
C LEU A 397 -8.00 -23.57 -23.51
N PRO A 398 -7.55 -22.58 -24.32
CA PRO A 398 -7.46 -22.74 -25.76
C PRO A 398 -6.57 -23.95 -26.17
N LYS A 399 -6.87 -24.59 -27.31
CA LYS A 399 -6.23 -25.87 -27.71
C LYS A 399 -4.72 -25.83 -27.94
N ASP A 400 -4.17 -24.66 -28.28
CA ASP A 400 -2.78 -24.54 -28.72
C ASP A 400 -1.83 -24.03 -27.62
N VAL A 401 -2.27 -24.05 -26.35
CA VAL A 401 -1.41 -23.66 -25.24
C VAL A 401 -0.22 -24.63 -25.07
N PRO A 402 0.99 -24.14 -24.76
CA PRO A 402 2.14 -25.02 -24.56
C PRO A 402 1.90 -26.05 -23.45
N SER A 403 2.44 -27.26 -23.63
CA SER A 403 2.18 -28.39 -22.74
C SER A 403 2.58 -28.16 -21.27
N ASN A 404 3.63 -27.38 -21.03
CA ASN A 404 4.03 -26.99 -19.67
C ASN A 404 3.02 -26.06 -19.00
N VAL A 405 2.36 -25.18 -19.77
CA VAL A 405 1.27 -24.31 -19.30
C VAL A 405 0.03 -25.14 -18.99
N GLU A 406 -0.39 -26.03 -19.89
CA GLU A 406 -1.56 -26.89 -19.69
C GLU A 406 -1.42 -27.77 -18.44
N LYS A 407 -0.21 -28.34 -18.23
CA LYS A 407 0.10 -29.12 -17.02
C LYS A 407 0.00 -28.26 -15.77
N CYS A 408 0.62 -27.08 -15.78
CA CYS A 408 0.57 -26.14 -14.66
C CYS A 408 -0.89 -25.77 -14.32
N TYR A 409 -1.66 -25.38 -15.33
CA TYR A 409 -3.06 -25.00 -15.21
C TYR A 409 -3.91 -26.13 -14.62
N SER A 410 -3.78 -27.34 -15.18
CA SER A 410 -4.52 -28.52 -14.73
C SER A 410 -4.22 -28.85 -13.27
N TYR A 411 -2.95 -28.81 -12.87
CA TYR A 411 -2.55 -29.10 -11.49
C TYR A 411 -3.01 -28.03 -10.49
N CYS A 412 -3.08 -26.76 -10.89
CA CYS A 412 -3.65 -25.71 -10.03
C CYS A 412 -5.14 -25.95 -9.71
N LEU A 413 -5.88 -26.62 -10.60
CA LEU A 413 -7.32 -26.81 -10.50
C LEU A 413 -7.74 -28.24 -10.10
N PHE A 414 -6.89 -28.96 -9.38
CA PHE A 414 -7.33 -30.16 -8.67
C PHE A 414 -8.31 -29.79 -7.55
N LYS A 415 -9.41 -30.53 -7.44
CA LYS A 415 -10.41 -30.37 -6.39
C LYS A 415 -9.80 -30.62 -5.03
N GLU A 416 -9.02 -31.69 -4.89
CA GLU A 416 -8.27 -32.00 -3.67
C GLU A 416 -7.05 -31.08 -3.53
N ALA A 417 -7.04 -30.25 -2.49
CA ALA A 417 -6.06 -29.19 -2.29
C ALA A 417 -4.63 -29.71 -2.14
N SER A 418 -4.46 -30.92 -1.60
CA SER A 418 -3.14 -31.54 -1.42
C SER A 418 -2.43 -31.91 -2.73
N TYR A 419 -3.17 -32.12 -3.83
CA TYR A 419 -2.61 -32.40 -5.15
C TYR A 419 -2.23 -31.16 -5.95
N ARG A 420 -2.69 -29.97 -5.54
CA ARG A 420 -2.28 -28.72 -6.18
C ARG A 420 -0.78 -28.49 -5.94
N PRO A 421 -0.06 -27.81 -6.85
CA PRO A 421 1.33 -27.46 -6.62
C PRO A 421 1.46 -26.37 -5.55
N ASN A 422 2.68 -26.05 -5.13
CA ASN A 422 3.00 -24.79 -4.48
C ASN A 422 3.49 -23.75 -5.52
N PHE A 423 3.63 -22.48 -5.13
CA PHE A 423 4.01 -21.43 -6.09
C PHE A 423 5.41 -21.59 -6.68
N VAL A 424 6.35 -22.24 -5.96
CA VAL A 424 7.67 -22.58 -6.51
C VAL A 424 7.54 -23.58 -7.65
N GLU A 425 6.74 -24.63 -7.47
CA GLU A 425 6.46 -25.63 -8.51
C GLU A 425 5.76 -24.99 -9.72
N ILE A 426 4.78 -24.10 -9.49
CA ILE A 426 4.13 -23.30 -10.54
C ILE A 426 5.15 -22.52 -11.36
N LEU A 427 6.05 -21.77 -10.69
CA LEU A 427 7.10 -21.03 -11.37
C LEU A 427 8.03 -21.96 -12.16
N LYS A 428 8.31 -23.16 -11.65
CA LYS A 428 9.13 -24.15 -12.36
C LYS A 428 8.43 -24.77 -13.57
N PHE A 429 7.10 -24.89 -13.59
CA PHE A 429 6.39 -25.28 -14.81
C PHE A 429 6.51 -24.20 -15.90
N LEU A 430 6.37 -22.93 -15.52
CA LEU A 430 6.35 -21.82 -16.48
C LEU A 430 7.74 -21.36 -16.90
N SER A 431 8.72 -21.43 -15.99
CA SER A 431 10.10 -20.95 -16.15
C SER A 431 11.09 -21.90 -15.43
N PRO A 432 11.36 -23.10 -15.98
CA PRO A 432 12.09 -24.16 -15.27
C PRO A 432 13.51 -23.77 -14.80
N ARG A 433 14.18 -22.92 -15.59
CA ARG A 433 15.57 -22.48 -15.34
C ARG A 433 15.65 -21.34 -14.34
N GLU A 434 14.54 -20.70 -14.01
CA GLU A 434 14.53 -19.54 -13.15
C GLU A 434 14.66 -19.91 -11.68
N ILE A 435 15.46 -19.15 -10.94
CA ILE A 435 15.59 -19.31 -9.49
C ILE A 435 14.41 -18.59 -8.84
N PRO A 436 13.62 -19.27 -7.98
CA PRO A 436 12.48 -18.64 -7.33
C PRO A 436 12.90 -17.41 -6.50
N PRO A 437 12.16 -16.27 -6.61
CA PRO A 437 12.47 -15.02 -5.94
C PRO A 437 12.04 -15.04 -4.46
N ILE A 438 12.60 -16.00 -3.73
CA ILE A 438 12.42 -16.16 -2.29
C ILE A 438 13.62 -15.50 -1.59
N PRO A 439 13.41 -14.65 -0.57
CA PRO A 439 14.50 -14.06 0.19
C PRO A 439 15.44 -15.12 0.74
N GLU A 440 16.74 -14.81 0.77
CA GLU A 440 17.76 -15.79 1.15
C GLU A 440 17.58 -16.27 2.60
N GLU A 441 17.11 -15.41 3.53
CA GLU A 441 16.84 -15.83 4.91
C GLU A 441 15.71 -16.86 4.96
N VAL A 442 14.67 -16.64 4.15
CA VAL A 442 13.53 -17.55 4.03
C VAL A 442 13.95 -18.86 3.36
N ARG A 443 14.78 -18.80 2.30
CA ARG A 443 15.33 -19.97 1.62
C ARG A 443 16.14 -20.84 2.58
N LYS A 444 16.99 -20.24 3.42
CA LYS A 444 17.73 -20.93 4.49
C LYS A 444 16.80 -21.55 5.54
N SER A 445 15.76 -20.83 5.97
CA SER A 445 14.75 -21.35 6.91
C SER A 445 13.98 -22.56 6.35
N ILE A 446 13.57 -22.49 5.08
CA ILE A 446 12.88 -23.59 4.38
C ILE A 446 13.82 -24.80 4.24
N ALA A 447 15.08 -24.59 3.84
CA ALA A 447 16.09 -25.64 3.71
C ALA A 447 16.37 -26.33 5.06
N ALA A 448 16.54 -25.55 6.13
CA ALA A 448 16.74 -26.08 7.48
C ALA A 448 15.54 -26.93 7.97
N LYS A 449 14.31 -26.49 7.69
CA LYS A 449 13.09 -27.25 8.02
C LYS A 449 12.97 -28.54 7.19
N ALA A 450 13.32 -28.52 5.91
CA ALA A 450 13.31 -29.70 5.06
C ALA A 450 14.33 -30.75 5.54
N LEU A 451 15.53 -30.30 5.94
CA LEU A 451 16.56 -31.15 6.56
C LEU A 451 16.04 -31.77 7.87
N ALA A 452 15.48 -30.96 8.77
CA ALA A 452 14.92 -31.45 10.03
C ALA A 452 13.78 -32.46 9.84
N LYS A 453 12.94 -32.27 8.80
CA LYS A 453 11.84 -33.19 8.46
C LYS A 453 12.37 -34.52 7.90
N ASN A 454 13.45 -34.48 7.11
CA ASN A 454 14.12 -35.67 6.62
C ASN A 454 14.83 -36.45 7.75
N ASP A 455 15.47 -35.75 8.68
CA ASP A 455 16.11 -36.36 9.84
C ASP A 455 15.08 -37.00 10.78
N SER A 456 13.95 -36.33 11.00
CA SER A 456 12.80 -36.88 11.76
C SER A 456 12.24 -38.15 11.09
N LYS A 457 12.17 -38.15 9.75
CA LYS A 457 11.70 -39.32 8.98
C LYS A 457 12.69 -40.48 9.06
N LYS A 458 14.00 -40.22 8.96
CA LYS A 458 15.06 -41.24 9.15
C LYS A 458 15.03 -41.84 10.56
N LEU A 459 14.86 -41.01 11.59
CA LEU A 459 14.75 -41.46 12.98
C LEU A 459 13.51 -42.35 13.20
N SER A 460 12.41 -42.03 12.52
CA SER A 460 11.17 -42.80 12.58
C SER A 460 11.26 -44.18 11.90
N ILE A 461 12.07 -44.28 10.84
CA ILE A 461 12.32 -45.53 10.10
C ILE A 461 13.27 -46.42 10.91
N SER A 462 14.35 -45.86 11.44
CA SER A 462 15.29 -46.56 12.32
C SER A 462 14.60 -47.14 13.57
N LYS A 463 13.68 -46.40 14.21
CA LYS A 463 12.90 -46.90 15.35
C LYS A 463 11.87 -48.00 14.99
N LYS A 464 11.46 -48.10 13.73
CA LYS A 464 10.58 -49.17 13.24
C LYS A 464 11.36 -50.43 12.89
N GLU A 465 12.58 -50.28 12.37
CA GLU A 465 13.47 -51.40 12.07
C GLU A 465 14.07 -52.02 13.34
N SER A 466 14.28 -51.24 14.40
CA SER A 466 14.74 -51.76 15.71
C SER A 466 13.65 -52.41 16.58
N ARG A 467 12.41 -52.51 16.07
CA ARG A 467 11.24 -53.09 16.75
C ARG A 467 10.66 -54.32 16.02
N ARG A 468 11.32 -54.75 14.94
CA ARG A 468 11.15 -56.06 14.30
C ARG A 468 12.36 -56.91 14.64
#